data_AF-A0A010SXV8-F1
#
_entry.id   AF-A0A010SXV8-F1
#
_cell.length_a   1.000
_cell.length_b   1.000
_cell.length_c   1.000
_cell.angle_alpha   90.00
_cell.angle_beta   90.00
_cell.angle_gamma   90.00
#
_symmetry.space_group_name_H-M   'P 1'
#
loop_
_entity.id
_entity.type
_entity.pdbx_description
1 polymer ?
#
loop_
_entity_poly.entity_id
_entity_poly.type
_entity_poly.pdbx_seq_one_letter_code
_entity_poly.pdbx_strand_id
1 'polypeptide(L)' 'MTFPIQTITTPAHCSVEDLRDLQDILALLSLALAVIASPSIPIIVARVTAVMAQHTAMAWAELMEGMIDTAGGEQ' A
#
# COMPACT_ATOMS: atom_id res chain seq x y z
N MET A 1 -0.07 -11.36 -46.53
CA MET A 1 -0.62 -10.33 -45.62
C MET A 1 -0.56 -10.93 -44.23
N THR A 2 0.51 -10.65 -43.49
CA THR A 2 0.76 -11.25 -42.18
C THR A 2 0.67 -10.12 -41.17
N PHE A 3 -0.32 -10.19 -40.29
CA PHE A 3 -0.47 -9.26 -39.18
C PHE A 3 0.39 -9.77 -38.01
N PRO A 4 1.29 -8.96 -37.42
CA PRO A 4 2.00 -9.37 -36.22
C PRO A 4 1.03 -9.34 -35.03
N ILE A 5 0.84 -10.50 -34.40
CA ILE A 5 0.22 -10.60 -33.06
C ILE A 5 1.23 -9.96 -32.10
N GLN A 6 0.95 -8.74 -31.64
CA GLN A 6 1.71 -8.11 -30.58
C GLN A 6 1.38 -8.83 -29.27
N THR A 7 2.29 -9.68 -28.83
CA THR A 7 2.30 -10.28 -27.49
C THR A 7 2.29 -9.14 -26.46
N ILE A 8 1.15 -8.90 -25.82
CA ILE A 8 1.07 -8.09 -24.61
C ILE A 8 1.71 -8.92 -23.50
N THR A 9 3.03 -8.85 -23.43
CA THR A 9 3.75 -8.96 -22.16
C THR A 9 3.97 -7.51 -21.75
N THR A 10 3.10 -6.98 -20.90
CA THR A 10 3.41 -5.77 -20.15
C THR A 10 4.35 -6.24 -19.04
N PRO A 11 5.69 -6.04 -19.13
CA PRO A 11 6.46 -6.04 -17.90
C PRO A 11 5.84 -4.95 -17.03
N ALA A 12 5.56 -5.24 -15.76
CA ALA A 12 5.23 -4.22 -14.78
C ALA A 12 6.44 -3.29 -14.65
N HIS A 13 6.55 -2.32 -15.56
CA HIS A 13 7.62 -1.35 -15.61
C HIS A 13 7.24 -0.29 -14.58
N CYS A 14 7.59 -0.54 -13.32
CA CYS A 14 7.52 0.47 -12.27
C CYS A 14 8.41 1.64 -12.73
N SER A 15 7.79 2.75 -13.10
CA SER A 15 8.48 3.90 -13.65
C SER A 15 9.20 4.66 -12.54
N VAL A 16 10.21 5.46 -12.88
CA VAL A 16 10.92 6.27 -11.87
C VAL A 16 9.96 7.29 -11.25
N GLU A 17 8.96 7.73 -12.01
CA GLU A 17 7.84 8.53 -11.52
C GLU A 17 7.05 7.80 -10.43
N ASP A 18 6.68 6.53 -10.63
CA ASP A 18 5.94 5.74 -9.63
C ASP A 18 6.72 5.58 -8.31
N LEU A 19 8.05 5.37 -8.38
CA LEU A 19 8.89 5.31 -7.19
C LEU A 19 8.97 6.65 -6.45
N ARG A 20 8.95 7.76 -7.18
CA ARG A 20 8.97 9.11 -6.60
C ARG A 20 7.65 9.42 -5.91
N ASP A 21 6.53 9.11 -6.55
CA ASP A 21 5.20 9.28 -5.95
C ASP A 21 5.06 8.43 -4.68
N LEU A 22 5.54 7.19 -4.70
CA LEU A 22 5.57 6.33 -3.51
C LEU A 22 6.45 6.92 -2.40
N GLN A 23 7.62 7.47 -2.74
CA GLN A 23 8.52 8.09 -1.78
C GLN A 23 7.90 9.34 -1.13
N ASP A 24 7.21 10.17 -1.90
CA ASP A 24 6.49 11.34 -1.38
C ASP A 24 5.34 10.91 -0.46
N ILE A 25 4.58 9.88 -0.83
CA ILE A 25 3.52 9.31 0.02
C ILE A 25 4.12 8.79 1.34
N LEU A 26 5.21 8.03 1.28
CA LEU A 26 5.87 7.50 2.48
C LEU A 26 6.42 8.61 3.38
N ALA A 27 6.93 9.70 2.80
CA ALA A 27 7.41 10.86 3.55
C ALA A 27 6.25 11.57 4.28
N LEU A 28 5.12 11.77 3.60
CA LEU A 28 3.90 12.34 4.19
C LEU A 28 3.33 11.43 5.29
N LEU A 29 3.37 10.11 5.08
CA LEU A 29 2.95 9.14 6.08
C LEU A 29 3.84 9.17 7.32
N SER A 30 5.16 9.24 7.12
CA SER A 30 6.14 9.36 8.20
C SER A 30 5.92 10.65 9.02
N LEU A 31 5.67 11.77 8.34
CA LEU A 31 5.34 13.03 9.00
C LEU A 31 4.04 12.92 9.80
N ALA A 32 2.99 12.30 9.23
CA ALA A 32 1.74 12.07 9.93
C ALA A 32 1.92 11.19 11.18
N LEU A 33 2.71 10.11 11.09
CA LEU A 33 3.06 9.28 12.25
C LEU A 33 3.82 10.07 13.32
N ALA A 34 4.79 10.90 12.92
CA ALA A 34 5.55 11.74 13.85
C ALA A 34 4.64 12.76 14.57
N VAL A 35 3.66 13.31 13.86
CA VAL A 35 2.62 14.17 14.45
C VAL A 35 1.78 13.38 15.44
N ILE A 36 1.28 12.19 15.07
CA ILE A 36 0.47 11.29 15.92
C ILE A 36 1.23 10.87 17.20
N ALA A 37 2.54 10.65 17.09
CA ALA A 37 3.40 10.30 18.21
C ALA A 37 3.83 11.51 19.06
N SER A 38 3.48 12.74 18.67
CA SER A 38 3.91 13.93 19.41
C SER A 38 3.19 13.99 20.77
N PRO A 39 3.91 14.39 21.84
CA PRO A 39 3.38 14.41 23.21
C PRO A 39 2.27 15.45 23.43
N SER A 40 1.98 16.29 22.43
CA SER A 40 0.86 17.23 22.44
C SER A 40 -0.50 16.56 22.13
N ILE A 41 -0.51 15.29 21.71
CA ILE A 41 -1.74 14.60 21.34
C ILE A 41 -2.36 13.93 22.57
N PRO A 42 -3.64 14.22 22.89
CA PRO A 42 -4.32 13.60 24.00
C PRO A 42 -4.35 12.08 23.80
N ILE A 43 -4.00 11.34 24.87
CA ILE A 43 -3.80 9.88 24.89
C ILE A 43 -4.94 9.08 24.23
N ILE A 44 -6.16 9.60 24.29
CA ILE A 44 -7.35 8.99 23.68
C ILE A 44 -7.24 8.98 22.15
N VAL A 45 -6.79 10.08 21.54
CA VAL A 45 -6.62 10.19 20.10
C VAL A 45 -5.50 9.27 19.62
N ALA A 46 -4.38 9.19 20.34
CA ALA A 46 -3.30 8.25 20.02
C ALA A 46 -3.78 6.79 20.04
N ARG A 47 -4.61 6.40 21.02
CA ARG A 47 -5.19 5.05 21.10
C ARG A 47 -6.18 4.78 19.97
N VAL A 48 -7.07 5.72 19.66
CA VAL A 48 -8.02 5.58 18.55
C VAL A 48 -7.28 5.45 17.22
N THR A 49 -6.24 6.24 16.99
CA THR A 49 -5.43 6.14 15.77
C THR A 49 -4.70 4.80 15.69
N ALA A 50 -4.15 4.30 16.81
CA ALA A 50 -3.53 2.98 16.84
C ALA A 50 -4.54 1.85 16.53
N VAL A 51 -5.75 1.91 17.10
CA VAL A 51 -6.82 0.93 16.82
C VAL A 51 -7.28 1.00 15.36
N MET A 52 -7.45 2.21 14.81
CA MET A 52 -7.81 2.40 13.40
C MET A 52 -6.72 1.88 12.47
N ALA A 53 -5.45 2.11 12.78
CA ALA A 53 -4.33 1.56 12.03
C ALA A 53 -4.29 0.02 12.06
N GLN A 54 -4.57 -0.59 13.23
CA GLN A 54 -4.66 -2.05 13.37
C GLN A 54 -5.81 -2.64 12.55
N HIS A 55 -7.02 -2.06 12.64
CA HIS A 55 -8.15 -2.52 11.83
C HIS A 55 -7.91 -2.36 10.34
N THR A 56 -7.30 -1.24 9.94
CA THR A 56 -6.94 -1.00 8.53
C THR A 56 -5.92 -2.03 8.07
N ALA A 57 -4.88 -2.31 8.86
CA ALA A 57 -3.89 -3.34 8.55
C ALA A 57 -4.50 -4.75 8.45
N MET A 58 -5.45 -5.10 9.33
CA MET A 58 -6.18 -6.38 9.24
C MET A 58 -7.04 -6.46 7.97
N ALA A 59 -7.74 -5.39 7.61
CA ALA A 59 -8.52 -5.32 6.37
C ALA A 59 -7.63 -5.41 5.12
N TRP A 60 -6.44 -4.80 5.14
CA TRP A 60 -5.45 -4.97 4.07
C TRP A 60 -4.92 -6.41 4.00
N ALA A 61 -4.69 -7.06 5.14
CA ALA A 61 -4.24 -8.44 5.18
C ALA A 61 -5.28 -9.39 4.57
N GLU A 62 -6.56 -9.25 4.94
CA GLU A 62 -7.66 -10.04 4.38
C GLU A 62 -7.83 -9.81 2.87
N LEU A 63 -7.69 -8.55 2.41
CA LEU A 63 -7.76 -8.22 0.98
C LEU A 63 -6.58 -8.84 0.21
N MET A 64 -5.37 -8.80 0.77
CA MET A 64 -4.20 -9.44 0.16
C MET A 64 -4.31 -10.96 0.13
N GLU A 65 -4.84 -11.59 1.18
CA GLU A 65 -5.11 -13.03 1.21
C GLU A 65 -6.06 -13.43 0.08
N GLY A 66 -7.16 -12.68 -0.13
CA GLY A 66 -8.06 -12.90 -1.26
C GLY A 66 -7.44 -12.67 -2.64
N MET A 67 -6.50 -11.71 -2.77
CA MET A 67 -5.73 -11.52 -4.01
C MET A 67 -4.73 -12.65 -4.27
N ILE A 68 -4.12 -13.20 -3.22
CA ILE A 68 -3.17 -14.32 -3.33
C ILE A 68 -3.90 -15.60 -3.75
N ASP A 69 -5.06 -15.88 -3.16
CA ASP A 69 -5.90 -17.03 -3.54
C ASP A 69 -6.42 -16.93 -4.97
N THR A 70 -6.77 -15.73 -5.42
CA THR A 70 -7.28 -15.50 -6.79
C THR A 70 -6.17 -15.44 -7.86
N ALA A 71 -4.93 -15.08 -7.47
CA ALA A 71 -3.77 -15.05 -8.36
C ALA A 71 -3.12 -16.43 -8.58
N GLY A 72 -3.64 -17.49 -7.93
CA GLY A 72 -3.08 -18.84 -8.05
C GLY A 72 -1.84 -19.02 -7.19
N GLY A 73 -1.99 -18.81 -5.87
CA GLY A 73 -0.99 -19.29 -4.90
C GLY A 73 -0.60 -20.73 -5.23
N GLU A 74 0.67 -20.92 -5.58
CA GLU A 74 1.20 -22.20 -6.03
C GLU A 74 0.94 -23.27 -4.95
N GLN A 75 0.03 -24.21 -5.24
CA GLN A 75 -0.11 -25.47 -4.48
C GLN A 75 1.02 -26.43 -4.84
#